data_AF-A0A0L0GJR1-F1
#
_entry.id   AF-A0A0L0GJR1-F1
#
_cell.length_a   1.000
_cell.length_b   1.000
_cell.length_c   1.000
_cell.angle_alpha   90.00
_cell.angle_beta   90.00
_cell.angle_gamma   90.00
#
_symmetry.space_group_name_H-M   'P 1'
#
loop_
_entity.id
_entity.type
_entity.pdbx_description
1 polymer ?
#
loop_
_entity_poly.entity_id
_entity_poly.type
_entity_poly.pdbx_seq_one_letter_code
_entity_poly.pdbx_strand_id
1 'polypeptide(L)'
;MNNDLALFMSLPATVFRTIKRFDDSSSDDMKCGDLDERQLISLGLDNISTKVDPYRLIRYDIPLSNNVNRLYGEMYPPRVKGRKISRLECVNILFDELKECSSMFTLLGWGKYSHLIIEMIDHFRYGNGSPFYSLSLNNAYEERINEYDEKAPLRIIKSAINKVIAQQTANAIGIKLPLVQQIELDLHDSRLSKFNQQKDKFNGLGITVHDVHAQQIDLIRLTTYALGWEAWLHFRAQDHFGLDTTDISSSLYNKFAFFRIWFFLQRHRDFAFKPFFTNFSSTVMLSDY
;
A
#
# COMPACT_ATOMS: atom_id res chain seq x y z
N MET A 1 3.50 -50.09 0.91
CA MET A 1 4.26 -48.87 1.27
C MET A 1 3.40 -47.70 0.85
N ASN A 2 2.68 -47.09 1.80
CA ASN A 2 1.82 -45.95 1.53
C ASN A 2 2.70 -44.74 1.20
N ASN A 3 2.51 -44.15 0.02
CA ASN A 3 3.14 -42.90 -0.36
C ASN A 3 2.47 -41.75 0.41
N ASP A 4 2.87 -41.57 1.67
CA ASP A 4 2.46 -40.46 2.56
C ASP A 4 3.20 -39.14 2.25
N LEU A 5 4.05 -39.12 1.21
CA LEU A 5 4.94 -38.00 0.86
C LEU A 5 4.22 -36.69 0.52
N ALA A 6 2.96 -36.72 0.09
CA ALA A 6 2.25 -35.52 -0.37
C ALA A 6 1.99 -34.49 0.76
N LEU A 7 1.89 -34.95 2.01
CA LEU A 7 1.78 -34.10 3.20
C LEU A 7 3.11 -33.98 3.97
N PHE A 8 4.17 -34.61 3.49
CA PHE A 8 5.48 -34.51 4.12
C PHE A 8 6.15 -33.19 3.71
N MET A 9 6.21 -32.23 4.63
CA MET A 9 6.86 -30.93 4.41
C MET A 9 7.47 -30.41 5.71
N SER A 10 8.51 -29.58 5.58
CA SER A 10 9.05 -28.81 6.70
C SER A 10 8.20 -27.56 6.90
N LEU A 11 7.68 -27.38 8.12
CA LEU A 11 6.90 -26.19 8.49
C LEU A 11 7.72 -25.27 9.40
N PRO A 12 7.56 -23.92 9.29
CA PRO A 12 6.68 -23.23 8.35
C PRO A 12 7.16 -23.31 6.89
N ALA A 13 6.23 -23.37 5.94
CA ALA A 13 6.50 -23.43 4.51
C ALA A 13 5.87 -22.24 3.79
N THR A 14 6.63 -21.53 2.95
CA THR A 14 6.07 -20.51 2.05
C THR A 14 5.30 -21.21 0.94
N VAL A 15 4.01 -20.90 0.83
CA VAL A 15 3.11 -21.46 -0.19
C VAL A 15 2.73 -20.45 -1.27
N PHE A 16 3.09 -19.18 -1.05
CA PHE A 16 2.92 -18.12 -2.03
C PHE A 16 3.89 -16.98 -1.73
N ARG A 17 4.46 -16.38 -2.77
CA ARG A 17 5.20 -15.12 -2.69
C ARG A 17 5.08 -14.34 -4.00
N THR A 18 4.93 -13.03 -3.91
CA THR A 18 5.02 -12.15 -5.08
C THR A 18 6.42 -12.12 -5.68
N ILE A 19 6.51 -11.81 -6.97
CA ILE A 19 7.81 -11.57 -7.64
C ILE A 19 8.48 -10.31 -7.08
N LYS A 20 7.68 -9.24 -6.88
CA LYS A 20 8.12 -8.04 -6.17
C LYS A 20 8.55 -8.42 -4.75
N ARG A 21 9.67 -7.84 -4.31
CA ARG A 21 10.35 -8.21 -3.08
C ARG A 21 9.89 -7.30 -1.93
N PHE A 22 9.93 -7.84 -0.73
CA PHE A 22 9.89 -7.02 0.47
C PHE A 22 11.18 -6.19 0.57
N ASP A 23 11.06 -5.04 1.21
CA ASP A 23 12.12 -4.08 1.50
C ASP A 23 12.84 -3.55 0.25
N ASP A 24 12.08 -3.39 -0.85
CA ASP A 24 12.61 -2.88 -2.12
C ASP A 24 12.80 -1.36 -2.12
N SER A 25 13.85 -0.94 -1.40
CA SER A 25 14.28 0.47 -1.34
C SER A 25 14.80 1.02 -2.67
N SER A 26 14.94 0.18 -3.70
CA SER A 26 15.39 0.61 -5.03
C SER A 26 14.26 1.10 -5.94
N SER A 27 13.01 0.90 -5.52
CA SER A 27 11.82 1.35 -6.25
C SER A 27 11.78 2.89 -6.40
N ASP A 28 11.19 3.38 -7.50
CA ASP A 28 11.17 4.82 -7.81
C ASP A 28 10.38 5.63 -6.77
N ASP A 29 9.28 5.06 -6.27
CA ASP A 29 8.46 5.60 -5.18
C ASP A 29 9.20 5.69 -3.83
N MET A 30 10.34 5.00 -3.66
CA MET A 30 11.18 5.05 -2.46
C MET A 30 12.30 6.09 -2.51
N LYS A 31 12.49 6.77 -3.64
CA LYS A 31 13.53 7.81 -3.79
C LYS A 31 13.10 9.14 -3.16
N CYS A 32 14.03 9.87 -2.58
CA CYS A 32 13.80 11.20 -2.00
C CYS A 32 15.00 12.13 -2.21
N GLY A 33 14.74 13.44 -2.23
CA GLY A 33 15.79 14.47 -2.25
C GLY A 33 16.72 14.44 -3.46
N ASP A 34 16.29 13.87 -4.57
CA ASP A 34 17.07 13.63 -5.79
C ASP A 34 16.73 14.59 -6.94
N LEU A 35 15.70 15.42 -6.79
CA LEU A 35 15.29 16.40 -7.79
C LEU A 35 15.60 17.83 -7.36
N ASP A 36 16.12 18.62 -8.30
CA ASP A 36 16.21 20.07 -8.18
C ASP A 36 14.93 20.78 -8.66
N GLU A 37 14.86 22.09 -8.39
CA GLU A 37 13.72 22.93 -8.77
C GLU A 37 13.41 22.89 -10.28
N ARG A 38 14.43 22.87 -11.15
CA ARG A 38 14.22 22.87 -12.61
C ARG A 38 13.59 21.55 -13.04
N GLN A 39 14.06 20.43 -12.48
CA GLN A 39 13.49 19.11 -12.74
C GLN A 39 12.04 19.03 -12.26
N LEU A 40 11.73 19.52 -11.05
CA LEU A 40 10.36 19.54 -10.54
C LEU A 40 9.44 20.40 -11.42
N ILE A 41 9.86 21.60 -11.81
CA ILE A 41 9.10 22.47 -12.71
C ILE A 41 8.85 21.77 -14.07
N SER A 42 9.84 21.03 -14.60
CA SER A 42 9.68 20.27 -15.85
C SER A 42 8.64 19.14 -15.76
N LEU A 43 8.39 18.62 -14.55
CA LEU A 43 7.31 17.66 -14.25
C LEU A 43 5.94 18.36 -14.04
N GLY A 44 5.86 19.67 -14.27
CA GLY A 44 4.64 20.46 -14.06
C GLY A 44 4.34 20.72 -12.59
N LEU A 45 5.37 20.80 -11.74
CA LEU A 45 5.25 21.18 -10.32
C LEU A 45 5.63 22.65 -10.10
N ASP A 46 5.13 23.52 -10.96
CA ASP A 46 5.26 24.97 -10.88
C ASP A 46 4.38 25.61 -9.79
N ASN A 47 3.34 24.90 -9.33
CA ASN A 47 2.48 25.29 -8.23
C ASN A 47 2.28 24.13 -7.24
N ILE A 48 2.85 24.23 -6.04
CA ILE A 48 2.81 23.14 -5.06
C ILE A 48 1.60 23.26 -4.12
N SER A 49 1.46 24.42 -3.48
CA SER A 49 0.57 24.66 -2.34
C SER A 49 -0.33 25.86 -2.61
N THR A 50 -1.54 25.84 -2.05
CA THR A 50 -2.43 27.00 -2.07
C THR A 50 -2.06 28.07 -1.08
N LYS A 51 -1.20 27.76 -0.10
CA LYS A 51 -0.89 28.63 1.05
C LYS A 51 0.52 29.22 0.97
N VAL A 52 1.46 28.51 0.36
CA VAL A 52 2.87 28.90 0.28
C VAL A 52 3.48 28.63 -1.10
N ASP A 53 4.44 29.47 -1.49
CA ASP A 53 5.43 29.17 -2.52
C ASP A 53 6.66 28.56 -1.82
N PRO A 54 6.86 27.22 -1.90
CA PRO A 54 7.95 26.58 -1.19
C PRO A 54 9.31 26.74 -1.88
N TYR A 55 9.35 27.11 -3.16
CA TYR A 55 10.60 27.42 -3.87
C TYR A 55 11.20 28.73 -3.38
N ARG A 56 10.33 29.72 -3.11
CA ARG A 56 10.75 31.06 -2.65
C ARG A 56 10.64 31.27 -1.15
N LEU A 57 10.07 30.30 -0.41
CA LEU A 57 9.73 30.41 1.00
C LEU A 57 8.88 31.66 1.28
N ILE A 58 7.77 31.78 0.55
CA ILE A 58 6.81 32.87 0.70
C ILE A 58 5.47 32.28 1.13
N ARG A 59 4.87 32.83 2.18
CA ARG A 59 3.46 32.59 2.52
C ARG A 59 2.61 33.63 1.82
N TYR A 60 1.61 33.19 1.08
CA TYR A 60 0.69 34.08 0.39
C TYR A 60 -0.18 34.83 1.40
N ASP A 61 -0.43 36.11 1.15
CA ASP A 61 -1.35 36.90 1.98
C ASP A 61 -2.80 36.41 1.83
N ILE A 62 -3.14 35.93 0.63
CA ILE A 62 -4.44 35.35 0.28
C ILE A 62 -4.17 33.95 -0.30
N PRO A 63 -4.75 32.87 0.27
CA PRO A 63 -4.62 31.53 -0.28
C PRO A 63 -5.12 31.45 -1.73
N LEU A 64 -4.38 30.74 -2.57
CA LEU A 64 -4.75 30.49 -3.97
C LEU A 64 -5.91 29.50 -4.05
N SER A 65 -6.79 29.67 -5.04
CA SER A 65 -7.85 28.68 -5.29
C SER A 65 -7.27 27.45 -6.01
N ASN A 66 -7.60 26.25 -5.50
CA ASN A 66 -7.15 24.94 -6.01
C ASN A 66 -7.38 24.73 -7.52
N ASN A 67 -8.36 25.42 -8.12
CA ASN A 67 -8.82 25.17 -9.49
C ASN A 67 -8.62 26.32 -10.49
N VAL A 68 -8.24 27.53 -10.05
CA VAL A 68 -8.37 28.71 -10.92
C VAL A 68 -7.20 28.88 -11.89
N ASN A 69 -5.98 28.45 -11.53
CA ASN A 69 -4.79 28.75 -12.35
C ASN A 69 -4.62 27.82 -13.57
N ARG A 70 -5.15 26.60 -13.56
CA ARG A 70 -5.00 25.66 -14.71
C ARG A 70 -6.17 25.61 -15.68
N LEU A 71 -7.36 26.08 -15.32
CA LEU A 71 -8.49 26.19 -16.26
C LEU A 71 -8.29 27.33 -17.27
N TYR A 72 -7.43 28.32 -16.97
CA TYR A 72 -7.19 29.51 -17.80
C TYR A 72 -5.76 29.63 -18.35
N GLY A 73 -4.91 28.60 -18.22
CA GLY A 73 -3.58 28.58 -18.86
C GLY A 73 -2.55 29.55 -18.30
N GLU A 74 -2.75 30.10 -17.11
CA GLU A 74 -1.78 31.00 -16.48
C GLU A 74 -0.67 30.19 -15.79
N MET A 75 0.49 30.08 -16.45
CA MET A 75 1.70 29.37 -15.98
C MET A 75 2.37 29.99 -14.75
N TYR A 76 1.90 31.14 -14.26
CA TYR A 76 2.42 31.77 -13.06
C TYR A 76 1.30 32.57 -12.39
N PRO A 77 0.99 32.37 -11.09
CA PRO A 77 0.11 33.31 -10.42
C PRO A 77 0.81 34.69 -10.43
N PRO A 78 0.15 35.75 -10.94
CA PRO A 78 0.74 37.07 -11.09
C PRO A 78 1.19 37.59 -9.72
N ARG A 79 2.46 37.97 -9.59
CA ARG A 79 3.11 38.63 -8.42
C ARG A 79 2.30 38.48 -7.12
N VAL A 80 2.19 37.25 -6.61
CA VAL A 80 1.44 37.00 -5.38
C VAL A 80 2.17 37.71 -4.25
N LYS A 81 1.51 38.67 -3.62
CA LYS A 81 2.03 39.32 -2.42
C LYS A 81 2.04 38.30 -1.28
N GLY A 82 3.08 38.36 -0.48
CA GLY A 82 3.25 37.44 0.62
C GLY A 82 4.45 37.85 1.47
N ARG A 83 4.55 37.21 2.64
CA ARG A 83 5.67 37.38 3.55
C ARG A 83 6.66 36.25 3.41
N LYS A 84 7.96 36.59 3.51
CA LYS A 84 9.02 35.59 3.61
C LYS A 84 8.85 34.80 4.90
N ILE A 85 9.01 33.48 4.82
CA ILE A 85 8.88 32.56 5.95
C ILE A 85 10.14 31.72 6.12
N SER A 86 10.30 31.13 7.30
CA SER A 86 11.34 30.14 7.51
C SER A 86 11.01 28.84 6.77
N ARG A 87 12.03 28.03 6.50
CA ARG A 87 11.84 26.69 5.95
C ARG A 87 10.95 25.82 6.84
N LEU A 88 11.17 25.87 8.16
CA LEU A 88 10.38 25.10 9.13
C LEU A 88 8.90 25.50 9.08
N GLU A 89 8.63 26.81 9.02
CA GLU A 89 7.26 27.31 8.86
C GLU A 89 6.63 26.84 7.55
N CYS A 90 7.39 26.83 6.44
CA CYS A 90 6.92 26.31 5.16
C CYS A 90 6.57 24.82 5.25
N VAL A 91 7.44 24.01 5.86
CA VAL A 91 7.20 22.58 6.09
C VAL A 91 5.93 22.37 6.92
N ASN A 92 5.74 23.13 7.99
CA ASN A 92 4.54 23.03 8.83
C ASN A 92 3.28 23.27 7.99
N ILE A 93 3.25 24.35 7.20
CA ILE A 93 2.10 24.69 6.35
C ILE A 93 1.83 23.62 5.29
N LEU A 94 2.87 23.09 4.65
CA LEU A 94 2.74 22.02 3.65
C LEU A 94 2.15 20.75 4.25
N PHE A 95 2.64 20.30 5.41
CA PHE A 95 2.11 19.10 6.07
C PHE A 95 0.68 19.30 6.58
N ASP A 96 0.34 20.49 7.10
CA ASP A 96 -1.03 20.81 7.51
C ASP A 96 -1.97 20.79 6.30
N GLU A 97 -1.58 21.40 5.18
CA GLU A 97 -2.35 21.36 3.93
C GLU A 97 -2.44 19.93 3.34
N LEU A 98 -1.40 19.12 3.46
CA LEU A 98 -1.42 17.72 3.03
C LEU A 98 -2.49 16.92 3.78
N LYS A 99 -2.58 17.09 5.11
CA LYS A 99 -3.62 16.49 5.94
C LYS A 99 -5.01 17.03 5.63
N GLU A 100 -5.15 18.34 5.42
CA GLU A 100 -6.44 18.93 5.01
C GLU A 100 -6.91 18.33 3.68
N CYS A 101 -6.00 18.20 2.70
CA CYS A 101 -6.32 17.61 1.41
C CYS A 101 -6.61 16.11 1.49
N SER A 102 -6.03 15.38 2.46
CA SER A 102 -6.29 13.95 2.62
C SER A 102 -7.76 13.65 2.97
N SER A 103 -8.45 14.61 3.60
CA SER A 103 -9.88 14.49 3.93
C SER A 103 -10.76 14.25 2.70
N MET A 104 -10.40 14.79 1.54
CA MET A 104 -11.11 14.57 0.28
C MET A 104 -10.99 13.12 -0.20
N PHE A 105 -9.96 12.39 0.20
CA PHE A 105 -9.83 10.97 -0.15
C PHE A 105 -10.42 10.04 0.91
N THR A 106 -10.85 10.63 2.01
CA THR A 106 -11.76 10.00 2.96
C THR A 106 -13.21 10.34 2.63
N LEU A 107 -13.58 10.62 1.36
CA LEU A 107 -14.79 11.34 0.88
C LEU A 107 -16.17 10.86 1.38
N LEU A 108 -16.26 9.89 2.28
CA LEU A 108 -17.45 9.56 3.07
C LEU A 108 -17.23 9.64 4.59
N GLY A 109 -16.24 10.40 5.08
CA GLY A 109 -16.04 10.91 6.46
C GLY A 109 -16.01 9.92 7.64
N TRP A 110 -16.32 8.65 7.42
CA TRP A 110 -16.66 7.67 8.46
C TRP A 110 -16.20 6.25 8.08
N GLY A 111 -15.23 6.14 7.17
CA GLY A 111 -14.60 4.86 6.88
C GLY A 111 -13.81 4.38 8.11
N LYS A 112 -13.96 3.11 8.47
CA LYS A 112 -13.33 2.47 9.64
C LYS A 112 -11.82 2.74 9.78
N TYR A 113 -11.13 2.99 8.66
CA TYR A 113 -9.68 3.15 8.59
C TYR A 113 -9.23 4.53 8.09
N SER A 114 -10.12 5.51 8.09
CA SER A 114 -9.83 6.87 7.60
C SER A 114 -8.75 7.59 8.41
N HIS A 115 -8.52 7.23 9.67
CA HIS A 115 -7.45 7.81 10.51
C HIS A 115 -6.05 7.38 10.05
N LEU A 116 -5.90 6.24 9.36
CA LEU A 116 -4.60 5.71 8.94
C LEU A 116 -3.83 6.68 8.04
N ILE A 117 -4.51 7.43 7.15
CA ILE A 117 -3.80 8.38 6.27
C ILE A 117 -3.18 9.53 7.07
N ILE A 118 -3.85 9.97 8.15
CA ILE A 118 -3.31 11.00 9.03
C ILE A 118 -2.11 10.48 9.80
N GLU A 119 -2.19 9.26 10.34
CA GLU A 119 -1.06 8.59 11.03
C GLU A 119 0.14 8.44 10.08
N MET A 120 -0.09 8.05 8.83
CA MET A 120 0.96 7.85 7.83
C MET A 120 1.56 9.17 7.37
N ILE A 121 0.79 10.26 7.27
CA ILE A 121 1.32 11.60 7.00
C ILE A 121 2.17 12.09 8.19
N ASP A 122 1.76 11.84 9.43
CA ASP A 122 2.58 12.15 10.61
C ASP A 122 3.87 11.32 10.62
N HIS A 123 3.79 10.04 10.26
CA HIS A 123 4.96 9.20 10.13
C HIS A 123 5.87 9.64 8.98
N PHE A 124 5.32 10.13 7.87
CA PHE A 124 6.11 10.72 6.78
C PHE A 124 6.92 11.93 7.28
N ARG A 125 6.33 12.73 8.16
CA ARG A 125 6.96 13.93 8.72
C ARG A 125 8.04 13.62 9.75
N TYR A 126 7.77 12.69 10.67
CA TYR A 126 8.57 12.48 11.88
C TYR A 126 9.32 11.14 11.92
N GLY A 127 8.88 10.16 11.14
CA GLY A 127 9.41 8.79 11.11
C GLY A 127 10.71 8.61 10.35
N ASN A 128 11.16 9.62 9.58
CA ASN A 128 12.46 9.63 8.89
C ASN A 128 12.73 8.37 8.04
N GLY A 129 11.71 7.88 7.33
CA GLY A 129 11.81 6.71 6.46
C GLY A 129 11.85 5.36 7.18
N SER A 130 11.68 5.33 8.51
CA SER A 130 11.51 4.05 9.22
C SER A 130 10.22 3.36 8.77
N PRO A 131 10.16 2.01 8.74
CA PRO A 131 8.93 1.33 8.36
C PRO A 131 7.76 1.64 9.30
N PHE A 132 6.56 1.74 8.74
CA PHE A 132 5.31 1.99 9.46
C PHE A 132 4.56 0.70 9.72
N TYR A 133 3.98 0.60 10.93
CA TYR A 133 3.13 -0.48 11.37
C TYR A 133 1.96 0.10 12.15
N SER A 134 0.75 -0.44 11.93
CA SER A 134 -0.43 -0.08 12.72
C SER A 134 -1.34 -1.29 12.89
N LEU A 135 -1.92 -1.44 14.08
CA LEU A 135 -2.93 -2.48 14.34
C LEU A 135 -4.13 -2.31 13.41
N SER A 136 -4.52 -1.07 13.11
CA SER A 136 -5.62 -0.79 12.19
C SER A 136 -5.33 -1.30 10.77
N LEU A 137 -4.06 -1.26 10.34
CA LEU A 137 -3.66 -1.80 9.04
C LEU A 137 -3.68 -3.33 9.01
N ASN A 138 -3.24 -3.98 10.10
CA ASN A 138 -3.38 -5.43 10.27
C ASN A 138 -4.86 -5.86 10.25
N ASN A 139 -5.73 -5.15 10.97
CA ASN A 139 -7.17 -5.43 10.99
C ASN A 139 -7.81 -5.25 9.61
N ALA A 140 -7.45 -4.19 8.89
CA ALA A 140 -7.91 -3.96 7.53
C ALA A 140 -7.47 -5.09 6.58
N TYR A 141 -6.26 -5.60 6.75
CA TYR A 141 -5.75 -6.72 5.97
C TYR A 141 -6.40 -8.05 6.33
N GLU A 142 -6.64 -8.30 7.61
CA GLU A 142 -7.39 -9.48 8.08
C GLU A 142 -8.81 -9.50 7.52
N GLU A 143 -9.53 -8.37 7.56
CA GLU A 143 -10.86 -8.26 6.96
C GLU A 143 -10.82 -8.53 5.45
N ARG A 144 -9.76 -8.09 4.77
CA ARG A 144 -9.58 -8.37 3.33
C ARG A 144 -9.35 -9.86 3.06
N ILE A 145 -8.51 -10.50 3.86
CA ILE A 145 -8.16 -11.91 3.72
C ILE A 145 -9.40 -12.78 3.94
N ASN A 146 -10.24 -12.42 4.91
CA ASN A 146 -11.45 -13.16 5.27
C ASN A 146 -12.66 -12.84 4.38
N GLU A 147 -12.56 -11.88 3.47
CA GLU A 147 -13.65 -11.54 2.57
C GLU A 147 -13.98 -12.70 1.62
N TYR A 148 -15.28 -13.03 1.54
CA TYR A 148 -15.73 -14.12 0.68
C TYR A 148 -15.58 -13.76 -0.80
N ASP A 149 -14.76 -14.52 -1.51
CA ASP A 149 -14.62 -14.47 -2.96
C ASP A 149 -14.27 -15.86 -3.49
N GLU A 150 -14.75 -16.21 -4.68
CA GLU A 150 -14.47 -17.53 -5.27
C GLU A 150 -12.99 -17.76 -5.55
N LYS A 151 -12.24 -16.68 -5.81
CA LYS A 151 -10.81 -16.70 -6.07
C LYS A 151 -9.99 -16.27 -4.85
N ALA A 152 -10.60 -16.19 -3.67
CA ALA A 152 -9.90 -15.83 -2.44
C ALA A 152 -8.80 -16.85 -2.10
N PRO A 153 -7.60 -16.42 -1.67
CA PRO A 153 -6.50 -17.31 -1.33
C PRO A 153 -6.88 -18.39 -0.30
N LEU A 154 -7.65 -18.03 0.72
CA LEU A 154 -8.09 -18.96 1.75
C LEU A 154 -8.91 -20.12 1.21
N ARG A 155 -9.83 -19.83 0.28
CA ARG A 155 -10.69 -20.85 -0.33
C ARG A 155 -9.88 -21.79 -1.22
N ILE A 156 -8.96 -21.22 -1.99
CA ILE A 156 -8.05 -21.99 -2.85
C ILE A 156 -7.17 -22.91 -2.01
N ILE A 157 -6.54 -22.39 -0.96
CA ILE A 157 -5.71 -23.18 -0.05
C ILE A 157 -6.54 -24.28 0.63
N LYS A 158 -7.74 -23.96 1.14
CA LYS A 158 -8.65 -24.95 1.72
C LYS A 158 -8.99 -26.07 0.72
N SER A 159 -9.30 -25.71 -0.52
CA SER A 159 -9.61 -26.67 -1.59
C SER A 159 -8.41 -27.56 -1.93
N ALA A 160 -7.20 -26.99 -2.00
CA ALA A 160 -5.96 -27.73 -2.24
C ALA A 160 -5.68 -28.74 -1.11
N ILE A 161 -5.83 -28.34 0.16
CA ILE A 161 -5.68 -29.23 1.32
C ILE A 161 -6.69 -30.40 1.23
N ASN A 162 -7.96 -30.09 1.01
CA ASN A 162 -9.02 -31.11 0.87
C ASN A 162 -8.74 -32.08 -0.27
N LYS A 163 -8.29 -31.58 -1.42
CA LYS A 163 -7.94 -32.38 -2.58
C LYS A 163 -6.79 -33.35 -2.27
N VAL A 164 -5.71 -32.86 -1.65
CA VAL A 164 -4.55 -33.69 -1.31
C VAL A 164 -4.91 -34.77 -0.28
N ILE A 165 -5.67 -34.42 0.77
CA ILE A 165 -6.14 -35.37 1.77
C ILE A 165 -7.05 -36.45 1.14
N ALA A 166 -8.01 -36.04 0.29
CA ALA A 166 -8.90 -36.99 -0.40
C ALA A 166 -8.14 -37.94 -1.34
N GLN A 167 -7.11 -37.45 -2.04
CA GLN A 167 -6.25 -38.28 -2.89
C GLN A 167 -5.40 -39.29 -2.09
N GLN A 168 -5.04 -38.95 -0.85
CA GLN A 168 -4.37 -39.88 0.05
C GLN A 168 -5.31 -40.99 0.51
N THR A 169 -6.53 -40.65 0.95
CA THR A 169 -7.50 -41.64 1.45
C THR A 169 -8.03 -42.56 0.34
N ALA A 170 -8.25 -42.03 -0.86
CA ALA A 170 -8.85 -42.78 -1.97
C ALA A 170 -7.87 -43.73 -2.70
N ASN A 171 -6.59 -43.81 -2.31
CA ASN A 171 -5.54 -44.52 -3.09
C ASN A 171 -5.58 -44.18 -4.59
N ALA A 172 -5.92 -42.92 -4.92
CA ALA A 172 -6.18 -42.51 -6.29
C ALA A 172 -4.96 -42.77 -7.19
N ILE A 173 -5.20 -43.36 -8.36
CA ILE A 173 -4.19 -43.62 -9.38
C ILE A 173 -3.94 -42.31 -10.13
N GLY A 174 -2.78 -41.69 -9.89
CA GLY A 174 -2.38 -40.42 -10.52
C GLY A 174 -1.15 -39.80 -9.85
N ILE A 175 -0.61 -38.74 -10.46
CA ILE A 175 0.49 -37.96 -9.88
C ILE A 175 -0.03 -37.22 -8.65
N LYS A 176 0.51 -37.54 -7.48
CA LYS A 176 0.24 -36.82 -6.23
C LYS A 176 1.29 -35.73 -6.08
N LEU A 177 0.87 -34.48 -6.22
CA LEU A 177 1.76 -33.34 -5.95
C LEU A 177 1.91 -33.14 -4.43
N PRO A 178 3.11 -32.76 -3.96
CA PRO A 178 3.27 -32.22 -2.61
C PRO A 178 2.31 -31.05 -2.37
N LEU A 179 1.74 -30.94 -1.17
CA LEU A 179 0.74 -29.92 -0.84
C LEU A 179 1.20 -28.50 -1.18
N VAL A 180 2.46 -28.16 -0.86
CA VAL A 180 3.02 -26.83 -1.15
C VAL A 180 2.96 -26.53 -2.64
N GLN A 181 3.38 -27.48 -3.49
CA GLN A 181 3.33 -27.32 -4.95
C GLN A 181 1.89 -27.23 -5.47
N GLN A 182 0.97 -28.01 -4.89
CA GLN A 182 -0.44 -27.93 -5.26
C GLN A 182 -1.02 -26.55 -4.93
N ILE A 183 -0.71 -26.00 -3.76
CA ILE A 183 -1.15 -24.65 -3.36
C ILE A 183 -0.53 -23.59 -4.28
N GLU A 184 0.77 -23.67 -4.56
CA GLU A 184 1.46 -22.72 -5.44
C GLU A 184 0.82 -22.67 -6.84
N LEU A 185 0.51 -23.83 -7.41
CA LEU A 185 -0.16 -23.92 -8.71
C LEU A 185 -1.58 -23.36 -8.66
N ASP A 186 -2.37 -23.73 -7.64
CA ASP A 186 -3.77 -23.31 -7.55
C ASP A 186 -3.89 -21.80 -7.24
N LEU A 187 -2.90 -21.21 -6.57
CA LEU A 187 -2.84 -19.77 -6.28
C LEU A 187 -2.44 -18.91 -7.48
N HIS A 188 -1.95 -19.50 -8.58
CA HIS A 188 -1.63 -18.75 -9.79
C HIS A 188 -2.83 -17.93 -10.32
N ASP A 189 -4.03 -18.50 -10.23
CA ASP A 189 -5.27 -17.86 -10.70
C ASP A 189 -6.05 -17.13 -9.58
N SER A 190 -5.46 -17.02 -8.38
CA SER A 190 -6.08 -16.38 -7.22
C SER A 190 -6.20 -14.87 -7.39
N ARG A 191 -7.27 -14.29 -6.83
CA ARG A 191 -7.33 -12.86 -6.57
C ARG A 191 -6.67 -12.59 -5.22
N LEU A 192 -5.38 -12.29 -5.25
CA LEU A 192 -4.63 -11.89 -4.06
C LEU A 192 -5.28 -10.73 -3.32
N SER A 193 -5.04 -10.67 -2.02
CA SER A 193 -5.52 -9.64 -1.10
C SER A 193 -4.91 -8.26 -1.46
N LYS A 194 -5.43 -7.62 -2.51
CA LYS A 194 -5.06 -6.27 -2.93
C LYS A 194 -6.06 -5.23 -2.41
N PHE A 195 -5.58 -4.00 -2.19
CA PHE A 195 -6.37 -2.84 -1.77
C PHE A 195 -6.70 -1.88 -2.93
N ASN A 196 -6.91 -2.41 -4.13
CA ASN A 196 -7.12 -1.61 -5.34
C ASN A 196 -8.59 -1.58 -5.81
N GLN A 197 -9.54 -2.06 -4.99
CA GLN A 197 -10.96 -2.10 -5.34
C GLN A 197 -11.68 -0.80 -4.97
N GLN A 198 -12.81 -0.49 -5.63
CA GLN A 198 -13.55 0.74 -5.34
C GLN A 198 -14.00 0.86 -3.87
N LYS A 199 -14.36 -0.26 -3.23
CA LYS A 199 -14.72 -0.31 -1.79
C LYS A 199 -13.59 0.16 -0.85
N ASP A 200 -12.35 0.10 -1.30
CA ASP A 200 -11.15 0.47 -0.54
C ASP A 200 -10.95 1.98 -0.55
N LYS A 201 -11.39 2.61 -1.65
CA LYS A 201 -11.48 4.06 -1.73
C LYS A 201 -12.56 4.60 -0.79
N PHE A 202 -13.61 3.82 -0.52
CA PHE A 202 -14.70 4.21 0.37
C PHE A 202 -14.39 4.04 1.87
N ASN A 203 -13.49 3.13 2.27
CA ASN A 203 -13.09 2.97 3.68
C ASN A 203 -11.79 3.73 4.06
N GLY A 204 -11.22 4.48 3.12
CA GLY A 204 -10.01 5.28 3.30
C GLY A 204 -8.69 4.54 3.05
N LEU A 205 -8.74 3.26 2.66
CA LEU A 205 -7.54 2.45 2.40
C LEU A 205 -6.91 2.69 1.04
N GLY A 206 -7.67 3.14 0.05
CA GLY A 206 -7.18 3.28 -1.33
C GLY A 206 -6.08 4.33 -1.54
N ILE A 207 -5.74 5.13 -0.51
CA ILE A 207 -4.59 6.06 -0.51
C ILE A 207 -3.49 5.62 0.44
N THR A 208 -3.83 4.95 1.54
CA THR A 208 -2.83 4.45 2.50
C THR A 208 -2.12 3.22 1.96
N VAL A 209 -2.81 2.40 1.18
CA VAL A 209 -2.28 1.24 0.48
C VAL A 209 -2.79 1.32 -0.96
N HIS A 210 -2.01 1.95 -1.83
CA HIS A 210 -2.43 2.25 -3.22
C HIS A 210 -2.39 0.99 -4.10
N ASP A 211 -1.42 0.11 -3.85
CA ASP A 211 -1.37 -1.28 -4.31
C ASP A 211 -0.78 -2.12 -3.17
N VAL A 212 -0.56 -3.42 -3.36
CA VAL A 212 0.29 -4.17 -2.42
C VAL A 212 1.56 -4.54 -3.15
N HIS A 213 2.66 -3.87 -2.81
CA HIS A 213 3.96 -4.07 -3.44
C HIS A 213 4.42 -5.52 -3.34
N ALA A 214 4.47 -6.08 -2.12
CA ALA A 214 4.89 -7.46 -1.89
C ALA A 214 3.93 -8.21 -0.98
N GLN A 215 3.73 -9.51 -1.24
CA GLN A 215 2.93 -10.40 -0.40
C GLN A 215 3.57 -11.78 -0.25
N GLN A 216 3.31 -12.41 0.88
CA GLN A 216 3.72 -13.77 1.18
C GLN A 216 2.66 -14.48 2.04
N ILE A 217 2.42 -15.76 1.74
CA ILE A 217 1.59 -16.63 2.56
C ILE A 217 2.45 -17.80 3.02
N ASP A 218 2.51 -18.00 4.32
CA ASP A 218 3.21 -19.11 4.94
C ASP A 218 2.20 -20.06 5.58
N LEU A 219 2.29 -21.35 5.26
CA LEU A 219 1.66 -22.41 6.02
C LEU A 219 2.51 -22.66 7.27
N ILE A 220 2.00 -22.28 8.43
CA ILE A 220 2.71 -22.35 9.71
C ILE A 220 2.52 -23.71 10.37
N ARG A 221 1.30 -24.24 10.30
CA ARG A 221 0.91 -25.52 10.89
C ARG A 221 -0.14 -26.18 10.02
N LEU A 222 -0.07 -27.49 9.90
CA LEU A 222 -1.15 -28.32 9.40
C LEU A 222 -1.27 -29.55 10.31
N THR A 223 -2.45 -29.75 10.89
CA THR A 223 -2.77 -30.90 11.73
C THR A 223 -3.95 -31.64 11.12
N THR A 224 -3.77 -32.94 10.85
CA THR A 224 -4.85 -33.82 10.38
C THR A 224 -5.36 -34.68 11.52
N TYR A 225 -6.68 -34.83 11.59
CA TYR A 225 -7.41 -35.65 12.55
C TYR A 225 -8.20 -36.74 11.81
N ALA A 226 -8.86 -37.63 12.56
CA ALA A 226 -9.64 -38.71 11.97
C ALA A 226 -10.82 -38.23 11.11
N LEU A 227 -11.46 -37.12 11.50
CA LEU A 227 -12.66 -36.57 10.84
C LEU A 227 -12.39 -35.26 10.08
N GLY A 228 -11.19 -34.71 10.17
CA GLY A 228 -10.96 -33.36 9.68
C GLY A 228 -9.52 -32.89 9.79
N TRP A 229 -9.31 -31.60 9.61
CA TRP A 229 -7.99 -30.97 9.72
C TRP A 229 -8.11 -29.51 10.14
N GLU A 230 -6.98 -28.98 10.61
CA GLU A 230 -6.80 -27.58 10.94
C GLU A 230 -5.46 -27.09 10.38
N ALA A 231 -5.44 -25.90 9.79
CA ALA A 231 -4.24 -25.26 9.27
C ALA A 231 -4.14 -23.82 9.75
N TRP A 232 -2.92 -23.38 10.04
CA TRP A 232 -2.60 -21.99 10.39
C TRP A 232 -1.82 -21.36 9.25
N LEU A 233 -2.33 -20.27 8.71
CA LEU A 233 -1.71 -19.49 7.66
C LEU A 233 -1.28 -18.13 8.19
N HIS A 234 -0.08 -17.70 7.84
CA HIS A 234 0.40 -16.35 8.12
C HIS A 234 0.54 -15.57 6.82
N PHE A 235 -0.23 -14.51 6.68
CA PHE A 235 -0.20 -13.58 5.57
C PHE A 235 0.66 -12.38 5.94
N ARG A 236 1.60 -12.02 5.08
CA ARG A 236 2.41 -10.82 5.18
C ARG A 236 2.32 -10.03 3.91
N ALA A 237 2.28 -8.73 4.06
CA ALA A 237 2.26 -7.80 2.95
C ALA A 237 2.98 -6.50 3.29
N GLN A 238 3.48 -5.87 2.24
CA GLN A 238 4.16 -4.59 2.31
C GLN A 238 3.73 -3.73 1.13
N ASP A 239 3.54 -2.44 1.38
CA ASP A 239 3.40 -1.42 0.35
C ASP A 239 4.37 -0.26 0.62
N HIS A 240 4.44 0.69 -0.31
CA HIS A 240 5.30 1.86 -0.22
C HIS A 240 4.46 3.11 0.00
N PHE A 241 4.79 3.90 1.03
CA PHE A 241 4.28 5.25 1.18
C PHE A 241 5.25 6.24 0.53
N GLY A 242 5.15 6.35 -0.78
CA GLY A 242 5.90 7.32 -1.58
C GLY A 242 5.30 7.44 -2.97
N LEU A 243 5.71 8.47 -3.71
CA LEU A 243 5.23 8.74 -5.06
C LEU A 243 6.37 8.63 -6.06
N ASP A 244 6.09 7.98 -7.18
CA ASP A 244 7.02 7.89 -8.30
C ASP A 244 6.80 9.02 -9.32
N THR A 245 7.72 9.16 -10.26
CA THR A 245 7.63 10.20 -11.31
C THR A 245 6.42 10.01 -12.25
N THR A 246 5.92 8.78 -12.39
CA THR A 246 4.75 8.47 -13.22
C THR A 246 3.46 8.95 -12.58
N ASP A 247 3.34 8.86 -11.25
CA ASP A 247 2.20 9.36 -10.47
C ASP A 247 1.95 10.84 -10.76
N ILE A 248 3.00 11.67 -10.74
CA ILE A 248 2.88 13.12 -10.91
C ILE A 248 2.81 13.58 -12.37
N SER A 249 3.26 12.74 -13.30
CA SER A 249 3.12 12.99 -14.74
C SER A 249 1.67 12.84 -15.24
N SER A 250 0.81 12.20 -14.46
CA SER A 250 -0.59 12.02 -14.77
C SER A 250 -1.35 13.36 -14.70
N SER A 251 -2.10 13.66 -15.77
CA SER A 251 -2.89 14.88 -15.87
C SER A 251 -4.05 14.95 -14.85
N LEU A 252 -4.37 13.83 -14.20
CA LEU A 252 -5.36 13.74 -13.13
C LEU A 252 -4.74 14.02 -11.75
N TYR A 253 -3.59 13.41 -11.44
CA TYR A 253 -2.98 13.51 -10.11
C TYR A 253 -2.32 14.88 -9.86
N ASN A 254 -1.67 15.46 -10.87
CA ASN A 254 -1.08 16.80 -10.79
C ASN A 254 -2.15 17.91 -10.60
N LYS A 255 -3.45 17.62 -10.79
CA LYS A 255 -4.52 18.60 -10.49
C LYS A 255 -4.76 18.76 -8.99
N PHE A 256 -4.45 17.75 -8.18
CA PHE A 256 -4.70 17.79 -6.74
C PHE A 256 -3.48 18.29 -5.98
N ALA A 257 -3.67 19.29 -5.12
CA ALA A 257 -2.62 19.82 -4.25
C ALA A 257 -2.00 18.71 -3.37
N PHE A 258 -2.79 17.71 -2.96
CA PHE A 258 -2.32 16.56 -2.19
C PHE A 258 -1.08 15.87 -2.80
N PHE A 259 -1.18 15.41 -4.05
CA PHE A 259 -0.07 14.71 -4.70
C PHE A 259 1.10 15.63 -5.00
N ARG A 260 0.85 16.90 -5.35
CA ARG A 260 1.91 17.88 -5.58
C ARG A 260 2.71 18.17 -4.31
N ILE A 261 2.03 18.37 -3.18
CA ILE A 261 2.67 18.63 -1.88
C ILE A 261 3.47 17.40 -1.43
N TRP A 262 2.86 16.21 -1.49
CA TRP A 262 3.54 14.97 -1.12
C TRP A 262 4.80 14.74 -1.96
N PHE A 263 4.68 14.80 -3.28
CA PHE A 263 5.82 14.62 -4.19
C PHE A 263 6.90 15.68 -3.96
N PHE A 264 6.52 16.94 -3.74
CA PHE A 264 7.48 18.01 -3.45
C PHE A 264 8.23 17.77 -2.14
N LEU A 265 7.53 17.45 -1.05
CA LEU A 265 8.13 17.16 0.25
C LEU A 265 9.11 15.98 0.15
N GLN A 266 8.78 14.97 -0.64
CA GLN A 266 9.60 13.77 -0.85
C GLN A 266 10.84 14.04 -1.72
N ARG A 267 10.63 14.59 -2.93
CA ARG A 267 11.60 14.52 -4.03
C ARG A 267 12.49 15.75 -4.11
N HIS A 268 12.05 16.90 -3.59
CA HIS A 268 12.84 18.13 -3.62
C HIS A 268 14.10 17.99 -2.75
N ARG A 269 15.29 18.15 -3.35
CA ARG A 269 16.60 17.95 -2.72
C ARG A 269 16.79 18.60 -1.36
N ASP A 270 16.25 19.81 -1.20
CA ASP A 270 16.41 20.52 0.05
C ASP A 270 15.44 19.98 1.13
N PHE A 271 14.23 19.54 0.77
CA PHE A 271 13.20 19.12 1.73
C PHE A 271 13.36 17.63 2.10
N ALA A 272 13.48 16.76 1.10
CA ALA A 272 13.93 15.38 1.21
C ALA A 272 13.30 14.54 2.35
N PHE A 273 11.99 14.68 2.57
CA PHE A 273 11.27 13.80 3.50
C PHE A 273 11.26 12.38 2.95
N LYS A 274 11.64 11.41 3.78
CA LYS A 274 11.87 10.04 3.32
C LYS A 274 10.55 9.26 3.23
N PRO A 275 10.25 8.63 2.09
CA PRO A 275 9.17 7.65 2.01
C PRO A 275 9.51 6.43 2.87
N PHE A 276 8.54 5.57 3.10
CA PHE A 276 8.71 4.42 3.99
C PHE A 276 7.88 3.22 3.55
N PHE A 277 8.28 2.04 4.01
CA PHE A 277 7.51 0.82 3.85
C PHE A 277 6.34 0.79 4.84
N THR A 278 5.17 0.37 4.38
CA THR A 278 4.01 0.08 5.21
C THR A 278 3.86 -1.43 5.32
N ASN A 279 4.04 -1.96 6.51
CA ASN A 279 4.06 -3.40 6.74
C ASN A 279 2.81 -3.84 7.49
N PHE A 280 2.20 -4.93 7.03
CA PHE A 280 1.01 -5.47 7.63
C PHE A 280 0.91 -6.98 7.46
N SER A 281 0.27 -7.62 8.43
CA SER A 281 0.17 -9.07 8.49
C SER A 281 -1.07 -9.52 9.24
N SER A 282 -1.54 -10.72 8.93
CA SER A 282 -2.60 -11.39 9.68
C SER A 282 -2.34 -12.89 9.72
N THR A 283 -2.70 -13.52 10.82
CA THR A 283 -2.65 -14.98 10.98
C THR A 283 -4.07 -15.50 11.06
N VAL A 284 -4.40 -16.44 10.19
CA VAL A 284 -5.76 -16.97 10.06
C VAL A 284 -5.75 -18.49 10.14
N MET A 285 -6.78 -19.04 10.77
CA MET A 285 -6.98 -20.47 10.90
C MET A 285 -8.00 -20.95 9.85
N LEU A 286 -7.69 -22.05 9.18
CA LEU A 286 -8.61 -22.80 8.34
C LEU A 286 -8.88 -24.16 8.96
N SER A 287 -10.09 -24.67 8.80
CA SER A 287 -10.42 -26.03 9.20
C SER A 287 -11.50 -26.65 8.31
N ASP A 288 -11.57 -27.97 8.34
CA ASP A 288 -12.68 -28.78 7.83
C ASP A 288 -12.89 -29.95 8.80
N TYR A 289 -14.13 -30.17 9.25
CA TYR A 289 -14.49 -31.17 10.27
C TYR A 289 -15.61 -32.09 9.79
#